data_AF-A0AA39AC37-F1
#
_entry.id   AF-A0AA39AC37-F1
#
_cell.length_a   1.000
_cell.length_b   1.000
_cell.length_c   1.000
_cell.angle_alpha   90.00
_cell.angle_beta   90.00
_cell.angle_gamma   90.00
#
_symmetry.space_group_name_H-M   'P 1'
#
loop_
_entity.id
_entity.type
_entity.pdbx_description
1 polymer ?
#
loop_
_entity_poly.entity_id
_entity_poly.type
_entity_poly.pdbx_seq_one_letter_code
_entity_poly.pdbx_strand_id
1 'polypeptide(L)'
;MAMSLQLCRFSTFSDRPLPEAFAGIGVFRCRKPLSVRCSGESESSSSSSVAVDSDFDAKVFRHNLTRSKNYNRKGFGYKDETLELMNREYTSDIIKTLKENGNEYKWGNVTVKLAEAYGFCWGVERAVQIAYEARKQFPDEKIWITNEIIHNPTVNQRLAEMEVKDIPIDDGKKQFEVVDKGDVVILPAFGAAVDEMLTLSNKNVQIVDTTCPWVSKVWNTVEKHKKGEYTSIIHGKYSHEETIATASFAGKYIIVKNMAEAMYVCDYILGGELDGSSSTREEFFEKFKFAVSEGFDPDIDLSKVGIANQTTMLKGETEEIGKLVERTMMRKYGVENVNNHFISFNTICDATQVTSCSLFPLFCQSGFSLNHINI
;
A
#
# COMPACT_ATOMS: atom_id res chain seq x y z
N MET A 1 47.24 -26.69 26.74
CA MET A 1 47.71 -27.01 25.38
C MET A 1 46.97 -28.24 24.89
N ALA A 2 46.48 -28.17 23.64
CA ALA A 2 46.05 -29.25 22.72
C ALA A 2 44.96 -30.23 23.21
N MET A 3 43.72 -30.20 22.69
CA MET A 3 43.25 -30.66 21.36
C MET A 3 43.52 -32.15 21.09
N SER A 4 42.46 -32.97 20.96
CA SER A 4 42.07 -33.54 19.65
C SER A 4 40.84 -34.46 19.81
N LEU A 5 39.83 -34.17 18.99
CA LEU A 5 38.66 -35.02 18.72
C LEU A 5 38.98 -36.09 17.67
N GLN A 6 38.16 -37.14 17.70
CA GLN A 6 38.27 -38.37 16.93
C GLN A 6 37.95 -38.20 15.43
N LEU A 7 38.58 -39.10 14.67
CA LEU A 7 38.48 -39.35 13.24
C LEU A 7 37.24 -40.19 12.83
N CYS A 8 36.85 -40.02 11.56
CA CYS A 8 36.24 -41.01 10.63
C CYS A 8 34.74 -41.36 10.80
N ARG A 9 33.87 -41.49 9.76
CA ARG A 9 33.97 -41.52 8.28
C ARG A 9 32.56 -41.47 7.63
N PHE A 10 32.49 -40.86 6.43
CA PHE A 10 31.65 -41.11 5.21
C PHE A 10 30.18 -41.56 5.33
N SER A 11 29.24 -40.94 4.60
CA SER A 11 29.07 -41.26 3.16
C SER A 11 28.27 -40.19 2.39
N THR A 12 28.77 -39.92 1.18
CA THR A 12 28.19 -39.13 0.10
C THR A 12 27.13 -39.95 -0.65
N PHE A 13 25.98 -39.35 -0.97
CA PHE A 13 25.04 -39.93 -1.93
C PHE A 13 25.07 -39.10 -3.22
N SER A 14 25.31 -39.82 -4.30
CA SER A 14 25.54 -39.35 -5.67
C SER A 14 24.25 -39.16 -6.46
N ASP A 15 24.35 -38.25 -7.42
CA ASP A 15 23.45 -37.94 -8.53
C ASP A 15 22.79 -39.14 -9.24
N ARG A 16 21.56 -38.94 -9.71
CA ARG A 16 21.03 -39.59 -10.91
C ARG A 16 20.12 -38.66 -11.73
N PRO A 17 20.08 -38.83 -13.07
CA PRO A 17 19.75 -37.77 -14.03
C PRO A 17 18.31 -37.84 -14.59
N LEU A 18 17.88 -36.71 -15.17
CA LEU A 18 16.65 -36.53 -15.96
C LEU A 18 16.79 -37.17 -17.37
N PRO A 19 15.69 -37.68 -17.98
CA PRO A 19 15.67 -38.08 -19.38
C PRO A 19 15.12 -36.99 -20.32
N GLU A 20 15.74 -36.89 -21.50
CA GLU A 20 15.33 -36.06 -22.64
C GLU A 20 14.31 -36.75 -23.58
N ALA A 21 13.62 -35.89 -24.33
CA ALA A 21 13.06 -36.02 -25.68
C ALA A 21 11.63 -36.53 -25.88
N PHE A 22 10.76 -35.63 -26.36
CA PHE A 22 10.02 -35.82 -27.62
C PHE A 22 9.80 -34.46 -28.32
N ALA A 23 10.19 -34.39 -29.58
CA ALA A 23 10.06 -33.25 -30.48
C ALA A 23 8.67 -33.22 -31.17
N GLY A 24 8.16 -32.02 -31.48
CA GLY A 24 6.90 -31.86 -32.21
C GLY A 24 6.58 -30.41 -32.61
N ILE A 25 7.28 -29.92 -33.64
CA ILE A 25 6.85 -29.04 -34.75
C ILE A 25 5.70 -28.03 -34.45
N GLY A 26 6.04 -26.73 -34.48
CA GLY A 26 5.07 -25.62 -34.46
C GLY A 26 5.65 -24.30 -34.99
N VAL A 27 5.77 -24.21 -36.31
CA VAL A 27 5.93 -23.03 -37.19
C VAL A 27 6.03 -21.64 -36.53
N PHE A 28 7.25 -21.08 -36.47
CA PHE A 28 7.49 -19.64 -36.32
C PHE A 28 7.30 -18.94 -37.68
N ARG A 29 6.23 -18.14 -37.83
CA ARG A 29 6.11 -17.16 -38.92
C ARG A 29 6.60 -15.80 -38.45
N CYS A 30 7.86 -15.51 -38.72
CA CYS A 30 8.40 -14.16 -38.73
C CYS A 30 7.84 -13.41 -39.95
N ARG A 31 7.09 -12.32 -39.73
CA ARG A 31 6.74 -11.34 -40.79
C ARG A 31 7.40 -10.01 -40.47
N LYS A 32 8.20 -9.54 -41.42
CA LYS A 32 8.82 -8.21 -41.51
C LYS A 32 7.73 -7.11 -41.58
N PRO A 33 8.04 -5.87 -41.15
CA PRO A 33 7.07 -4.78 -41.13
C PRO A 33 6.87 -4.23 -42.54
N LEU A 34 5.60 -4.09 -42.93
CA LEU A 34 5.17 -3.33 -44.09
C LEU A 34 5.03 -1.87 -43.66
N SER A 35 5.93 -1.04 -44.19
CA SER A 35 5.82 0.42 -44.21
C SER A 35 4.63 0.81 -45.10
N VAL A 36 3.61 1.44 -44.50
CA VAL A 36 2.57 2.16 -45.23
C VAL A 36 2.46 3.54 -44.60
N ARG A 37 2.89 4.55 -45.35
CA ARG A 37 2.48 5.95 -45.18
C ARG A 37 1.06 6.09 -45.73
N CYS A 38 0.13 6.58 -44.92
CA CYS A 38 -1.03 7.33 -45.41
C CYS A 38 -1.38 8.41 -44.38
N SER A 39 -1.38 9.64 -44.87
CA SER A 39 -1.98 10.82 -44.26
C SER A 39 -3.50 10.68 -44.28
N GLY A 40 -4.18 11.16 -43.24
CA GLY A 40 -5.64 11.23 -43.21
C GLY A 40 -6.11 11.67 -41.83
N GLU A 41 -6.71 12.84 -41.79
CA GLU A 41 -7.26 13.52 -40.62
C GLU A 41 -8.22 12.62 -39.84
N SER A 42 -8.08 12.62 -38.52
CA SER A 42 -9.12 12.14 -37.60
C SER A 42 -9.06 12.97 -36.33
N GLU A 43 -10.13 13.73 -36.10
CA GLU A 43 -10.45 14.38 -34.84
C GLU A 43 -10.34 13.36 -33.70
N SER A 44 -9.33 13.52 -32.84
CA SER A 44 -9.22 12.79 -31.60
C SER A 44 -9.74 13.66 -30.46
N SER A 45 -10.94 13.33 -30.00
CA SER A 45 -11.40 13.69 -28.66
C SER A 45 -10.46 13.02 -27.65
N SER A 46 -9.41 13.74 -27.26
CA SER A 46 -8.50 13.34 -26.20
C SER A 46 -9.26 13.36 -24.87
N SER A 47 -9.48 12.19 -24.27
CA SER A 47 -9.71 12.09 -22.83
C SER A 47 -8.48 12.70 -22.15
N SER A 48 -8.65 13.91 -21.63
CA SER A 48 -7.65 14.63 -20.88
C SER A 48 -7.74 14.18 -19.43
N SER A 49 -6.82 13.32 -18.99
CA SER A 49 -6.40 13.33 -17.60
C SER A 49 -6.06 14.77 -17.24
N VAL A 50 -6.77 15.36 -16.27
CA VAL A 50 -6.56 16.76 -15.88
C VAL A 50 -5.13 16.86 -15.33
N ALA A 51 -4.23 17.43 -16.14
CA ALA A 51 -2.88 17.74 -15.69
C ALA A 51 -2.99 18.72 -14.53
N VAL A 52 -2.49 18.31 -13.37
CA VAL A 52 -2.49 19.10 -12.16
C VAL A 52 -1.42 20.18 -12.31
N ASP A 53 -1.83 21.45 -12.38
CA ASP A 53 -0.94 22.61 -12.53
C ASP A 53 0.09 22.69 -11.40
N SER A 54 1.28 23.26 -11.65
CA SER A 54 2.37 23.35 -10.66
C SER A 54 2.00 24.17 -9.42
N ASP A 55 1.03 25.08 -9.53
CA ASP A 55 0.48 25.88 -8.43
C ASP A 55 -0.70 25.20 -7.69
N PHE A 56 -1.04 23.96 -8.03
CA PHE A 56 -2.13 23.23 -7.39
C PHE A 56 -1.77 22.81 -5.95
N ASP A 57 -2.49 23.38 -4.99
CA ASP A 57 -2.40 22.97 -3.59
C ASP A 57 -3.42 21.85 -3.28
N ALA A 58 -2.94 20.61 -3.31
CA ALA A 58 -3.71 19.41 -2.99
C ALA A 58 -4.36 19.45 -1.60
N LYS A 59 -3.74 20.13 -0.63
CA LYS A 59 -4.28 20.26 0.72
C LYS A 59 -5.47 21.20 0.75
N VAL A 60 -5.36 22.34 0.07
CA VAL A 60 -6.49 23.30 -0.06
C VAL A 60 -7.62 22.66 -0.84
N PHE A 61 -7.32 21.96 -1.94
CA PHE A 61 -8.31 21.21 -2.70
C PHE A 61 -9.05 20.20 -1.82
N ARG A 62 -8.34 19.32 -1.11
CA ARG A 62 -8.95 18.33 -0.22
C ARG A 62 -9.77 18.98 0.89
N HIS A 63 -9.27 20.08 1.46
CA HIS A 63 -9.99 20.85 2.47
C HIS A 63 -11.33 21.41 1.96
N ASN A 64 -11.38 21.83 0.70
CA ASN A 64 -12.61 22.29 0.05
C ASN A 64 -13.52 21.11 -0.32
N LEU A 65 -12.97 20.05 -0.90
CA LEU A 65 -13.69 18.83 -1.30
C LEU A 65 -14.45 18.23 -0.11
N THR A 66 -13.79 18.09 1.03
CA THR A 66 -14.36 17.53 2.27
C THR A 66 -15.53 18.35 2.86
N ARG A 67 -15.69 19.62 2.46
CA ARG A 67 -16.81 20.50 2.86
C ARG A 67 -17.87 20.65 1.79
N SER A 68 -17.64 20.08 0.61
CA SER A 68 -18.62 20.11 -0.46
C SER A 68 -19.87 19.31 -0.06
N LYS A 69 -21.01 19.67 -0.65
CA LYS A 69 -22.29 18.99 -0.37
C LYS A 69 -22.31 17.54 -0.85
N ASN A 70 -21.51 17.23 -1.89
CA ASN A 70 -21.47 15.92 -2.53
C ASN A 70 -20.34 15.04 -2.01
N TYR A 71 -19.86 15.29 -0.78
CA TYR A 71 -18.81 14.51 -0.16
C TYR A 71 -19.27 14.02 1.21
N ASN A 72 -19.28 12.71 1.40
CA ASN A 72 -19.57 12.09 2.67
C ASN A 72 -18.40 11.22 3.14
N ARG A 73 -18.02 11.41 4.40
CA ARG A 73 -17.05 10.55 5.10
C ARG A 73 -17.60 9.99 6.40
N LYS A 74 -18.76 10.43 6.89
CA LYS A 74 -19.24 10.12 8.25
C LYS A 74 -20.14 8.89 8.32
N GLY A 75 -20.52 8.31 7.19
CA GLY A 75 -21.62 7.35 7.09
C GLY A 75 -22.96 8.05 6.87
N PHE A 76 -24.05 7.28 6.82
CA PHE A 76 -25.40 7.73 6.48
C PHE A 76 -26.42 7.47 7.60
N GLY A 77 -25.95 7.02 8.78
CA GLY A 77 -26.78 6.84 9.96
C GLY A 77 -27.38 5.44 10.07
N TYR A 78 -26.92 4.49 9.27
CA TYR A 78 -27.34 3.08 9.32
C TYR A 78 -26.31 2.18 9.97
N LYS A 79 -25.48 2.74 10.86
CA LYS A 79 -24.32 2.08 11.46
C LYS A 79 -24.70 0.77 12.16
N ASP A 80 -25.66 0.80 13.07
CA ASP A 80 -25.96 -0.35 13.93
C ASP A 80 -26.51 -1.52 13.10
N GLU A 81 -27.48 -1.26 12.22
CA GLU A 81 -28.03 -2.26 11.30
C GLU A 81 -26.96 -2.85 10.37
N THR A 82 -26.04 -2.02 9.88
CA THR A 82 -24.96 -2.45 9.00
C THR A 82 -23.95 -3.32 9.73
N LEU A 83 -23.62 -2.97 10.98
CA LEU A 83 -22.74 -3.77 11.83
C LEU A 83 -23.38 -5.13 12.19
N GLU A 84 -24.69 -5.19 12.41
CA GLU A 84 -25.39 -6.46 12.59
C GLU A 84 -25.31 -7.35 11.34
N LEU A 85 -25.50 -6.76 10.15
CA LEU A 85 -25.35 -7.48 8.88
C LEU A 85 -23.92 -8.01 8.72
N MET A 86 -22.91 -7.16 8.91
CA MET A 86 -21.49 -7.53 8.83
C MET A 86 -21.14 -8.63 9.85
N ASN A 87 -21.64 -8.55 11.07
CA ASN A 87 -21.41 -9.59 12.08
C ASN A 87 -21.99 -10.93 11.63
N ARG A 88 -23.20 -10.94 11.05
CA ARG A 88 -23.80 -12.18 10.53
C ARG A 88 -23.02 -12.76 9.35
N GLU A 89 -22.44 -11.91 8.50
CA GLU A 89 -21.71 -12.34 7.30
C GLU A 89 -20.26 -12.78 7.59
N TYR A 90 -19.60 -12.15 8.56
CA TYR A 90 -18.15 -12.30 8.79
C TYR A 90 -17.78 -12.92 10.14
N THR A 91 -18.75 -13.31 10.97
CA THR A 91 -18.50 -14.07 12.21
C THR A 91 -19.07 -15.48 12.12
N SER A 92 -18.54 -16.37 12.97
CA SER A 92 -18.91 -17.78 12.99
C SER A 92 -19.06 -18.27 14.44
N ASP A 93 -20.00 -19.19 14.67
CA ASP A 93 -20.25 -19.77 16.00
C ASP A 93 -18.99 -20.43 16.58
N ILE A 94 -18.14 -21.02 15.73
CA ILE A 94 -16.88 -21.63 16.18
C ILE A 94 -15.93 -20.60 16.82
N ILE A 95 -15.91 -19.37 16.29
CA ILE A 95 -15.07 -18.28 16.82
C ILE A 95 -15.62 -17.83 18.17
N LYS A 96 -16.94 -17.78 18.32
CA LYS A 96 -17.59 -17.52 19.60
C LYS A 96 -17.23 -18.58 20.63
N THR A 97 -17.32 -19.87 20.26
CA THR A 97 -16.92 -20.99 21.13
C THR A 97 -15.44 -20.91 21.51
N LEU A 98 -14.55 -20.60 20.59
CA LEU A 98 -13.12 -20.43 20.86
C LEU A 98 -12.87 -19.31 21.90
N LYS A 99 -13.54 -18.17 21.76
CA LYS A 99 -13.42 -17.05 22.72
C LYS A 99 -13.91 -17.41 24.11
N GLU A 100 -15.07 -18.08 24.20
CA GLU A 100 -15.63 -18.53 25.48
C GLU A 100 -14.72 -19.54 26.20
N ASN A 101 -13.87 -20.25 25.45
CA ASN A 101 -12.88 -21.20 25.98
C ASN A 101 -11.46 -20.61 26.07
N GLY A 102 -11.31 -19.29 26.17
CA GLY A 102 -9.99 -18.66 26.36
C GLY A 102 -9.09 -18.73 25.13
N ASN A 103 -9.68 -18.65 23.93
CA ASN A 103 -9.02 -18.74 22.62
C ASN A 103 -8.41 -20.12 22.30
N GLU A 104 -8.83 -21.18 22.97
CA GLU A 104 -8.40 -22.55 22.69
C GLU A 104 -9.60 -23.51 22.69
N TYR A 105 -9.64 -24.46 21.75
CA TYR A 105 -10.63 -25.53 21.74
C TYR A 105 -9.98 -26.85 21.34
N LYS A 106 -10.24 -27.92 22.09
CA LYS A 106 -9.73 -29.26 21.81
C LYS A 106 -10.82 -30.14 21.22
N TRP A 107 -10.59 -30.60 19.99
CA TRP A 107 -11.42 -31.59 19.32
C TRP A 107 -10.63 -32.89 19.19
N GLY A 108 -10.88 -33.83 20.10
CA GLY A 108 -10.17 -35.11 20.13
C GLY A 108 -8.67 -34.91 20.34
N ASN A 109 -7.86 -35.26 19.33
CA ASN A 109 -6.42 -35.06 19.32
C ASN A 109 -5.96 -33.74 18.65
N VAL A 110 -6.89 -32.90 18.19
CA VAL A 110 -6.61 -31.61 17.55
C VAL A 110 -6.85 -30.47 18.54
N THR A 111 -5.87 -29.58 18.70
CA THR A 111 -6.03 -28.32 19.45
C THR A 111 -6.10 -27.17 18.47
N VAL A 112 -7.21 -26.43 18.46
CA VAL A 112 -7.40 -25.20 17.70
C VAL A 112 -7.13 -24.02 18.63
N LYS A 113 -6.26 -23.09 18.23
CA LYS A 113 -5.96 -21.86 18.96
C LYS A 113 -6.31 -20.65 18.11
N LEU A 114 -6.93 -19.66 18.72
CA LEU A 114 -7.28 -18.38 18.10
C LEU A 114 -6.26 -17.32 18.54
N ALA A 115 -5.78 -16.50 17.60
CA ALA A 115 -4.90 -15.39 17.92
C ALA A 115 -5.65 -14.32 18.73
N GLU A 116 -4.96 -13.66 19.66
CA GLU A 116 -5.57 -12.61 20.51
C GLU A 116 -6.13 -11.44 19.68
N ALA A 117 -5.45 -11.09 18.59
CA ALA A 117 -5.92 -10.14 17.60
C ALA A 117 -6.11 -10.86 16.26
N TYR A 118 -7.33 -10.78 15.72
CA TYR A 118 -7.73 -11.36 14.44
C TYR A 118 -8.92 -10.58 13.85
N GLY A 119 -9.18 -10.78 12.55
CA GLY A 119 -10.31 -10.16 11.84
C GLY A 119 -10.00 -8.76 11.32
N PHE A 120 -11.06 -7.99 11.04
CA PHE A 120 -10.92 -6.63 10.52
C PHE A 120 -10.35 -5.69 11.57
N CYS A 121 -9.38 -4.87 11.18
CA CYS A 121 -9.01 -3.72 11.98
C CYS A 121 -10.12 -2.65 11.91
N TRP A 122 -10.14 -1.73 12.87
CA TRP A 122 -11.15 -0.67 12.94
C TRP A 122 -11.28 0.14 11.62
N GLY A 123 -10.17 0.38 10.93
CA GLY A 123 -10.18 1.11 9.65
C GLY A 123 -10.91 0.35 8.55
N VAL A 124 -10.72 -0.97 8.49
CA VAL A 124 -11.37 -1.87 7.53
C VAL A 124 -12.85 -2.03 7.86
N GLU A 125 -13.19 -2.31 9.12
CA GLU A 125 -14.58 -2.44 9.57
C GLU A 125 -15.38 -1.18 9.22
N ARG A 126 -14.82 0.00 9.54
CA ARG A 126 -15.41 1.29 9.20
C ARG A 126 -15.59 1.46 7.69
N ALA A 127 -14.62 1.04 6.88
CA ALA A 127 -14.69 1.23 5.44
C ALA A 127 -15.80 0.38 4.80
N VAL A 128 -15.85 -0.90 5.16
CA VAL A 128 -16.90 -1.84 4.71
C VAL A 128 -18.27 -1.38 5.20
N GLN A 129 -18.37 -0.97 6.46
CA GLN A 129 -19.61 -0.42 7.02
C GLN A 129 -20.12 0.77 6.19
N ILE A 130 -19.28 1.79 5.92
CA ILE A 130 -19.72 2.96 5.15
C ILE A 130 -20.08 2.59 3.71
N ALA A 131 -19.38 1.64 3.09
CA ALA A 131 -19.72 1.16 1.75
C ALA A 131 -21.11 0.49 1.72
N TYR A 132 -21.45 -0.32 2.74
CA TYR A 132 -22.77 -0.93 2.87
C TYR A 132 -23.86 0.12 3.11
N GLU A 133 -23.57 1.09 3.98
CA GLU A 133 -24.49 2.23 4.21
C GLU A 133 -24.72 3.03 2.93
N ALA A 134 -23.71 3.18 2.07
CA ALA A 134 -23.84 3.89 0.80
C ALA A 134 -24.86 3.20 -0.11
N ARG A 135 -24.81 1.88 -0.24
CA ARG A 135 -25.82 1.14 -1.03
C ARG A 135 -27.23 1.29 -0.46
N LYS A 136 -27.38 1.30 0.87
CA LYS A 136 -28.70 1.50 1.50
C LYS A 136 -29.22 2.93 1.30
N GLN A 137 -28.33 3.92 1.38
CA GLN A 137 -28.66 5.33 1.23
C GLN A 137 -29.08 5.67 -0.20
N PHE A 138 -28.39 5.08 -1.17
CA PHE A 138 -28.60 5.28 -2.58
C PHE A 138 -29.08 3.94 -3.13
N PRO A 139 -30.38 3.61 -3.14
CA PRO A 139 -30.85 2.30 -3.60
C PRO A 139 -30.90 2.19 -5.13
N ASP A 140 -31.08 3.31 -5.83
CA ASP A 140 -31.39 3.32 -7.28
C ASP A 140 -30.21 3.87 -8.12
N GLU A 141 -29.24 4.54 -7.50
CA GLU A 141 -28.11 5.16 -8.18
C GLU A 141 -27.06 4.13 -8.60
N LYS A 142 -26.30 4.44 -9.65
CA LYS A 142 -25.09 3.67 -9.97
C LYS A 142 -24.02 3.97 -8.93
N ILE A 143 -23.50 2.93 -8.28
CA ILE A 143 -22.40 3.04 -7.33
C ILE A 143 -21.16 2.43 -7.95
N TRP A 144 -20.09 3.22 -7.98
CA TRP A 144 -18.78 2.81 -8.42
C TRP A 144 -17.81 2.76 -7.24
N ILE A 145 -16.77 1.95 -7.34
CA ILE A 145 -15.63 1.97 -6.42
C ILE A 145 -14.34 2.07 -7.23
N THR A 146 -13.41 2.93 -6.78
CA THR A 146 -12.21 3.22 -7.57
C THR A 146 -11.22 2.06 -7.62
N ASN A 147 -11.21 1.21 -6.57
CA ASN A 147 -10.44 -0.01 -6.43
C ASN A 147 -11.22 -0.97 -5.55
N GLU A 148 -10.67 -2.14 -5.25
CA GLU A 148 -11.17 -2.99 -4.18
C GLU A 148 -11.35 -2.20 -2.86
N ILE A 149 -12.43 -2.44 -2.12
CA ILE A 149 -12.65 -1.76 -0.83
C ILE A 149 -11.51 -2.07 0.14
N ILE A 150 -11.07 -3.33 0.11
CA ILE A 150 -9.89 -3.93 0.74
C ILE A 150 -9.45 -5.14 -0.10
N HIS A 151 -8.22 -5.61 0.07
CA HIS A 151 -7.73 -6.85 -0.56
C HIS A 151 -8.34 -8.12 0.08
N ASN A 152 -9.66 -8.29 -0.05
CA ASN A 152 -10.42 -9.44 0.40
C ASN A 152 -11.48 -9.81 -0.66
N PRO A 153 -11.28 -10.91 -1.41
CA PRO A 153 -12.19 -11.31 -2.48
C PRO A 153 -13.63 -11.49 -2.01
N THR A 154 -13.86 -12.02 -0.81
CA THR A 154 -15.21 -12.25 -0.27
C THR A 154 -15.94 -10.92 -0.02
N VAL A 155 -15.24 -9.91 0.48
CA VAL A 155 -15.84 -8.58 0.72
C VAL A 155 -16.12 -7.87 -0.61
N ASN A 156 -15.18 -7.92 -1.57
CA ASN A 156 -15.39 -7.31 -2.88
C ASN A 156 -16.52 -8.01 -3.66
N GLN A 157 -16.59 -9.35 -3.60
CA GLN A 157 -17.71 -10.09 -4.18
C GLN A 157 -19.04 -9.68 -3.56
N ARG A 158 -19.07 -9.48 -2.24
CA ARG A 158 -20.28 -9.05 -1.55
C ARG A 158 -20.73 -7.65 -1.97
N LEU A 159 -19.80 -6.73 -2.20
CA LEU A 159 -20.10 -5.42 -2.78
C LEU A 159 -20.62 -5.53 -4.22
N ALA A 160 -20.06 -6.43 -5.03
CA ALA A 160 -20.55 -6.69 -6.39
C ALA A 160 -21.99 -7.27 -6.38
N GLU A 161 -22.32 -8.16 -5.45
CA GLU A 161 -23.70 -8.64 -5.22
C GLU A 161 -24.66 -7.52 -4.80
N MET A 162 -24.13 -6.48 -4.16
CA MET A 162 -24.84 -5.24 -3.82
C MET A 162 -24.82 -4.23 -4.98
N GLU A 163 -24.45 -4.65 -6.19
CA GLU A 163 -24.39 -3.82 -7.40
C GLU A 163 -23.46 -2.60 -7.31
N VAL A 164 -22.43 -2.69 -6.46
CA VAL A 164 -21.29 -1.76 -6.48
C VAL A 164 -20.32 -2.23 -7.56
N LYS A 165 -20.02 -1.37 -8.54
CA LYS A 165 -19.21 -1.71 -9.71
C LYS A 165 -17.79 -1.19 -9.58
N ASP A 166 -16.82 -1.98 -9.99
CA ASP A 166 -15.45 -1.49 -10.13
C ASP A 166 -15.32 -0.52 -11.31
N ILE A 167 -14.52 0.53 -11.13
CA ILE A 167 -14.10 1.36 -12.25
C ILE A 167 -13.16 0.54 -13.14
N PRO A 168 -13.44 0.39 -14.45
CA PRO A 168 -12.59 -0.38 -15.35
C PRO A 168 -11.17 0.19 -15.42
N ILE A 169 -10.20 -0.70 -15.58
CA ILE A 169 -8.79 -0.36 -15.78
C ILE A 169 -8.39 -0.78 -17.20
N ASP A 170 -7.84 0.15 -17.98
CA ASP A 170 -7.25 -0.10 -19.29
C ASP A 170 -5.82 0.48 -19.33
N ASP A 171 -4.86 -0.30 -19.82
CA ASP A 171 -3.42 0.02 -19.82
C ASP A 171 -2.89 0.58 -18.48
N GLY A 172 -3.35 0.01 -17.37
CA GLY A 172 -2.97 0.43 -16.01
C GLY A 172 -3.58 1.75 -15.54
N LYS A 173 -4.54 2.33 -16.29
CA LYS A 173 -5.24 3.57 -15.94
C LYS A 173 -6.73 3.33 -15.73
N LYS A 174 -7.29 3.96 -14.70
CA LYS A 174 -8.73 3.93 -14.40
C LYS A 174 -9.51 4.77 -15.40
N GLN A 175 -10.59 4.20 -15.92
CA GLN A 175 -11.44 4.81 -16.94
C GLN A 175 -12.64 5.49 -16.28
N PHE A 176 -12.48 6.75 -15.89
CA PHE A 176 -13.53 7.52 -15.20
C PHE A 176 -14.67 7.97 -16.15
N GLU A 177 -14.55 7.75 -17.45
CA GLU A 177 -15.55 8.06 -18.49
C GLU A 177 -16.87 7.35 -18.25
N VAL A 178 -16.84 6.16 -17.63
CA VAL A 178 -18.04 5.37 -17.29
C VAL A 178 -18.89 5.99 -16.20
N VAL A 179 -18.33 6.95 -15.46
CA VAL A 179 -18.97 7.61 -14.31
C VAL A 179 -19.68 8.88 -14.79
N ASP A 180 -21.00 8.91 -14.57
CA ASP A 180 -21.88 10.01 -14.94
C ASP A 180 -22.09 11.00 -13.78
N LYS A 181 -22.55 12.21 -14.10
CA LYS A 181 -22.93 13.20 -13.08
C LYS A 181 -24.06 12.66 -12.21
N GLY A 182 -23.89 12.71 -10.89
CA GLY A 182 -24.87 12.23 -9.92
C GLY A 182 -24.70 10.77 -9.52
N ASP A 183 -23.85 10.00 -10.21
CA ASP A 183 -23.42 8.69 -9.74
C ASP A 183 -22.75 8.80 -8.37
N VAL A 184 -22.70 7.68 -7.64
CA VAL A 184 -21.99 7.58 -6.36
C VAL A 184 -20.65 6.91 -6.60
N VAL A 185 -19.57 7.46 -6.05
CA VAL A 185 -18.23 6.87 -6.13
C VAL A 185 -17.64 6.69 -4.74
N ILE A 186 -17.34 5.46 -4.40
CA ILE A 186 -16.70 5.05 -3.15
C ILE A 186 -15.18 5.13 -3.33
N LEU A 187 -14.50 5.87 -2.45
CA LEU A 187 -13.05 5.80 -2.29
C LEU A 187 -12.73 4.72 -1.27
N PRO A 188 -11.83 3.77 -1.55
CA PRO A 188 -11.58 2.58 -0.73
C PRO A 188 -10.84 2.90 0.57
N ALA A 189 -10.62 1.89 1.42
CA ALA A 189 -9.93 2.06 2.70
C ALA A 189 -8.49 2.60 2.56
N PHE A 190 -7.82 2.24 1.46
CA PHE A 190 -6.48 2.70 1.07
C PHE A 190 -6.45 4.15 0.57
N GLY A 191 -7.64 4.71 0.31
CA GLY A 191 -7.85 6.03 -0.26
C GLY A 191 -7.65 6.09 -1.77
N ALA A 192 -7.56 7.32 -2.29
CA ALA A 192 -7.46 7.59 -3.71
C ALA A 192 -6.42 8.68 -3.97
N ALA A 193 -5.85 8.69 -5.17
CA ALA A 193 -4.88 9.70 -5.57
C ALA A 193 -5.56 11.07 -5.82
N VAL A 194 -4.79 12.15 -5.69
CA VAL A 194 -5.28 13.53 -5.80
C VAL A 194 -5.95 13.82 -7.15
N ASP A 195 -5.38 13.30 -8.23
CA ASP A 195 -5.90 13.40 -9.60
C ASP A 195 -7.23 12.66 -9.79
N GLU A 196 -7.40 11.50 -9.15
CA GLU A 196 -8.66 10.76 -9.12
C GLU A 196 -9.74 11.56 -8.40
N MET A 197 -9.44 12.08 -7.21
CA MET A 197 -10.36 12.93 -6.45
C MET A 197 -10.74 14.20 -7.22
N LEU A 198 -9.79 14.82 -7.92
CA LEU A 198 -10.04 15.99 -8.76
C LEU A 198 -10.97 15.65 -9.93
N THR A 199 -10.71 14.54 -10.62
CA THR A 199 -11.52 14.05 -11.74
C THR A 199 -12.96 13.78 -11.31
N LEU A 200 -13.16 13.09 -10.18
CA LEU A 200 -14.47 12.80 -9.61
C LEU A 200 -15.20 14.07 -9.16
N SER A 201 -14.49 14.99 -8.50
CA SER A 201 -15.04 16.29 -8.10
C SER A 201 -15.53 17.08 -9.30
N ASN A 202 -14.75 17.12 -10.39
CA ASN A 202 -15.11 17.84 -11.63
C ASN A 202 -16.32 17.23 -12.33
N LYS A 203 -16.53 15.92 -12.22
CA LYS A 203 -17.73 15.21 -12.71
C LYS A 203 -18.98 15.45 -11.85
N ASN A 204 -18.84 16.10 -10.68
CA ASN A 204 -19.94 16.40 -9.76
C ASN A 204 -20.73 15.14 -9.37
N VAL A 205 -19.99 14.10 -8.99
CA VAL A 205 -20.51 12.83 -8.44
C VAL A 205 -20.72 12.95 -6.92
N GLN A 206 -21.43 12.00 -6.32
CA GLN A 206 -21.48 11.82 -4.87
C GLN A 206 -20.28 11.00 -4.41
N ILE A 207 -19.33 11.62 -3.72
CA ILE A 207 -18.13 10.94 -3.21
C ILE A 207 -18.41 10.38 -1.82
N VAL A 208 -18.23 9.07 -1.65
CA VAL A 208 -18.27 8.38 -0.36
C VAL A 208 -16.84 7.96 0.00
N ASP A 209 -16.20 8.75 0.87
CA ASP A 209 -14.83 8.49 1.29
C ASP A 209 -14.78 7.52 2.47
N THR A 210 -14.35 6.29 2.19
CA THR A 210 -14.14 5.25 3.20
C THR A 210 -12.70 5.18 3.71
N THR A 211 -11.80 6.05 3.21
CA THR A 211 -10.37 6.07 3.56
C THR A 211 -10.15 5.95 5.06
N CYS A 212 -9.33 4.99 5.44
CA CYS A 212 -8.92 4.77 6.81
C CYS A 212 -8.35 6.07 7.42
N PRO A 213 -8.83 6.51 8.60
CA PRO A 213 -8.31 7.73 9.23
C PRO A 213 -6.81 7.69 9.53
N TRP A 214 -6.21 6.51 9.66
CA TRP A 214 -4.75 6.36 9.78
C TRP A 214 -4.03 6.68 8.47
N VAL A 215 -4.55 6.25 7.32
CA VAL A 215 -4.03 6.61 5.99
C VAL A 215 -4.10 8.13 5.79
N SER A 216 -5.22 8.77 6.12
CA SER A 216 -5.31 10.23 6.04
C SER A 216 -4.35 10.97 6.98
N LYS A 217 -3.90 10.36 8.08
CA LYS A 217 -2.83 10.96 8.91
C LYS A 217 -1.49 10.94 8.18
N VAL A 218 -1.18 9.88 7.44
CA VAL A 218 0.03 9.80 6.61
C VAL A 218 0.00 10.88 5.53
N TRP A 219 -1.14 11.12 4.88
CA TRP A 219 -1.30 12.21 3.91
C TRP A 219 -0.99 13.58 4.53
N ASN A 220 -1.49 13.86 5.74
CA ASN A 220 -1.16 15.09 6.44
C ASN A 220 0.34 15.22 6.77
N THR A 221 1.05 14.10 6.94
CA THR A 221 2.50 14.09 7.18
C THR A 221 3.28 14.44 5.93
N VAL A 222 2.98 13.81 4.79
CA VAL A 222 3.66 14.14 3.53
C VAL A 222 3.33 15.56 3.05
N GLU A 223 2.13 16.07 3.33
CA GLU A 223 1.78 17.48 3.13
C GLU A 223 2.63 18.42 4.02
N LYS A 224 2.95 18.02 5.25
CA LYS A 224 3.86 18.79 6.13
C LYS A 224 5.30 18.74 5.63
N HIS A 225 5.76 17.59 5.13
CA HIS A 225 7.07 17.48 4.50
C HIS A 225 7.19 18.44 3.31
N LYS A 226 6.19 18.43 2.41
CA LYS A 226 6.09 19.38 1.29
C LYS A 226 6.18 20.84 1.75
N LYS A 227 5.42 21.22 2.79
CA LYS A 227 5.45 22.59 3.33
C LYS A 227 6.80 22.99 3.94
N GLY A 228 7.51 22.03 4.54
CA GLY A 228 8.82 22.25 5.16
C GLY A 228 9.99 22.02 4.21
N GLU A 229 9.75 21.78 2.92
CA GLU A 229 10.78 21.43 1.93
C GLU A 229 11.60 20.18 2.31
N TYR A 230 10.94 19.22 2.96
CA TYR A 230 11.50 17.89 3.21
C TYR A 230 11.04 16.93 2.11
N THR A 231 11.96 16.11 1.62
CA THR A 231 11.66 14.95 0.81
C THR A 231 11.05 13.85 1.67
N SER A 232 9.93 13.29 1.24
CA SER A 232 9.29 12.17 1.95
C SER A 232 9.97 10.86 1.58
N ILE A 233 10.61 10.19 2.55
CA ILE A 233 10.96 8.78 2.45
C ILE A 233 9.73 7.99 2.90
N ILE A 234 9.06 7.35 1.95
CA ILE A 234 7.83 6.60 2.16
C ILE A 234 8.20 5.12 2.29
N HIS A 235 8.07 4.54 3.48
CA HIS A 235 8.21 3.11 3.67
C HIS A 235 6.96 2.39 3.15
N GLY A 236 7.09 1.69 2.02
CA GLY A 236 5.96 1.08 1.33
C GLY A 236 6.33 0.41 0.01
N LYS A 237 5.34 -0.20 -0.63
CA LYS A 237 5.49 -0.80 -1.97
C LYS A 237 5.06 0.22 -3.02
N TYR A 238 5.93 0.59 -3.96
CA TYR A 238 5.67 1.67 -4.92
C TYR A 238 4.42 1.44 -5.79
N SER A 239 4.08 0.19 -6.08
CA SER A 239 2.92 -0.19 -6.89
C SER A 239 1.63 -0.39 -6.07
N HIS A 240 1.67 -0.21 -4.75
CA HIS A 240 0.49 -0.41 -3.90
C HIS A 240 -0.37 0.85 -3.87
N GLU A 241 -1.69 0.68 -3.93
CA GLU A 241 -2.67 1.76 -4.07
C GLU A 241 -2.55 2.80 -2.96
N GLU A 242 -2.38 2.37 -1.71
CA GLU A 242 -2.15 3.29 -0.58
C GLU A 242 -0.88 4.15 -0.75
N THR A 243 0.19 3.58 -1.30
CA THR A 243 1.45 4.28 -1.53
C THR A 243 1.31 5.25 -2.70
N ILE A 244 0.62 4.85 -3.77
CA ILE A 244 0.31 5.73 -4.91
C ILE A 244 -0.53 6.93 -4.45
N ALA A 245 -1.59 6.68 -3.66
CA ALA A 245 -2.41 7.72 -3.07
C ALA A 245 -1.56 8.65 -2.19
N THR A 246 -0.75 8.10 -1.29
CA THR A 246 0.13 8.88 -0.40
C THR A 246 1.15 9.71 -1.18
N ALA A 247 1.80 9.13 -2.20
CA ALA A 247 2.77 9.81 -3.04
C ALA A 247 2.14 11.00 -3.80
N SER A 248 0.88 10.89 -4.22
CA SER A 248 0.16 12.00 -4.88
C SER A 248 -0.05 13.24 -4.00
N PHE A 249 0.03 13.09 -2.66
CA PHE A 249 -0.02 14.22 -1.71
C PHE A 249 1.37 14.76 -1.34
N ALA A 250 2.44 14.04 -1.69
CA ALA A 250 3.80 14.42 -1.37
C ALA A 250 4.32 15.50 -2.34
N GLY A 251 5.36 16.21 -1.92
CA GLY A 251 6.19 17.01 -2.83
C GLY A 251 7.22 16.11 -3.50
N LYS A 252 8.49 16.28 -3.13
CA LYS A 252 9.54 15.31 -3.46
C LYS A 252 9.40 14.07 -2.58
N TYR A 253 9.59 12.90 -3.16
CA TYR A 253 9.55 11.65 -2.42
C TYR A 253 10.45 10.57 -3.03
N ILE A 254 10.80 9.61 -2.18
CA ILE A 254 11.34 8.31 -2.55
C ILE A 254 10.62 7.22 -1.74
N ILE A 255 10.31 6.10 -2.38
CA ILE A 255 9.64 4.96 -1.77
C ILE A 255 10.67 3.86 -1.54
N VAL A 256 10.74 3.35 -0.31
CA VAL A 256 11.62 2.24 0.07
C VAL A 256 10.78 1.09 0.60
N LYS A 257 11.04 -0.12 0.11
CA LYS A 257 10.27 -1.31 0.44
C LYS A 257 10.64 -1.91 1.80
N ASN A 258 11.91 -1.81 2.20
CA ASN A 258 12.45 -2.50 3.37
C ASN A 258 13.71 -1.81 3.89
N MET A 259 14.27 -2.37 4.96
CA MET A 259 15.53 -1.91 5.55
C MET A 259 16.70 -1.87 4.56
N ALA A 260 16.82 -2.83 3.64
CA ALA A 260 17.95 -2.88 2.70
C ALA A 260 17.91 -1.72 1.69
N GLU A 261 16.72 -1.36 1.18
CA GLU A 261 16.57 -0.18 0.32
C GLU A 261 16.78 1.12 1.10
N ALA A 262 16.32 1.20 2.35
CA ALA A 262 16.59 2.34 3.23
C ALA A 262 18.09 2.50 3.53
N MET A 263 18.80 1.40 3.76
CA MET A 263 20.26 1.37 3.90
C MET A 263 20.96 1.87 2.66
N TYR A 264 20.54 1.42 1.47
CA TYR A 264 21.09 1.91 0.21
C TYR A 264 20.92 3.43 0.04
N VAL A 265 19.74 3.99 0.37
CA VAL A 265 19.52 5.44 0.34
C VAL A 265 20.40 6.17 1.36
N CYS A 266 20.53 5.63 2.57
CA CYS A 266 21.36 6.21 3.62
C CYS A 266 22.86 6.18 3.30
N ASP A 267 23.33 5.08 2.71
CA ASP A 267 24.71 4.93 2.26
C ASP A 267 25.02 5.92 1.13
N TYR A 268 24.06 6.12 0.20
CA TYR A 268 24.19 7.14 -0.86
C TYR A 268 24.32 8.55 -0.27
N ILE A 269 23.50 8.88 0.73
CA ILE A 269 23.57 10.18 1.44
C ILE A 269 24.97 10.42 2.02
N LEU A 270 25.63 9.38 2.52
CA LEU A 270 26.96 9.42 3.11
C LEU A 270 28.09 9.19 2.10
N GLY A 271 27.79 9.08 0.80
CA GLY A 271 28.81 8.86 -0.23
C GLY A 271 29.50 7.49 -0.15
N GLY A 272 28.80 6.46 0.33
CA GLY A 272 29.32 5.08 0.42
C GLY A 272 30.00 4.70 1.73
N GLU A 273 29.96 5.58 2.75
CA GLU A 273 30.68 5.35 4.01
C GLU A 273 29.89 4.60 5.11
N LEU A 274 28.67 4.13 4.84
CA LEU A 274 27.84 3.42 5.82
C LEU A 274 28.12 1.92 5.77
N ASP A 275 27.82 1.31 4.63
CA ASP A 275 28.05 -0.12 4.36
C ASP A 275 28.58 -0.38 2.95
N GLY A 276 28.74 0.67 2.13
CA GLY A 276 29.21 0.57 0.76
C GLY A 276 28.20 -0.11 -0.18
N SER A 277 26.92 -0.17 0.19
CA SER A 277 25.86 -0.74 -0.64
C SER A 277 25.42 0.19 -1.77
N SER A 278 25.59 1.50 -1.58
CA SER A 278 25.26 2.52 -2.58
C SER A 278 26.30 2.60 -3.68
N SER A 279 25.88 3.12 -4.82
CA SER A 279 26.68 3.18 -6.02
C SER A 279 26.49 4.53 -6.74
N THR A 280 26.77 4.59 -8.04
CA THR A 280 26.69 5.85 -8.78
C THR A 280 25.25 6.37 -8.87
N ARG A 281 25.12 7.66 -9.20
CA ARG A 281 23.83 8.32 -9.42
C ARG A 281 22.95 7.56 -10.43
N GLU A 282 23.54 7.01 -11.49
CA GLU A 282 22.82 6.29 -12.54
C GLU A 282 22.20 4.99 -12.01
N GLU A 283 22.95 4.22 -11.22
CA GLU A 283 22.47 2.98 -10.62
C GLU A 283 21.39 3.22 -9.56
N PHE A 284 21.50 4.33 -8.81
CA PHE A 284 20.45 4.79 -7.91
C PHE A 284 19.12 4.98 -8.66
N PHE A 285 19.15 5.67 -9.80
CA PHE A 285 17.96 5.89 -10.61
C PHE A 285 17.42 4.59 -11.20
N GLU A 286 18.26 3.69 -11.69
CA GLU A 286 17.77 2.41 -12.22
C GLU A 286 17.08 1.59 -11.11
N LYS A 287 17.61 1.61 -9.89
CA LYS A 287 17.03 0.93 -8.73
C LYS A 287 15.68 1.52 -8.32
N PHE A 288 15.55 2.85 -8.30
CA PHE A 288 14.36 3.57 -7.82
C PHE A 288 13.51 4.21 -8.91
N LYS A 289 13.64 3.78 -10.18
CA LYS A 289 12.99 4.41 -11.34
C LYS A 289 11.47 4.62 -11.24
N PHE A 290 10.78 3.73 -10.51
CA PHE A 290 9.33 3.81 -10.29
C PHE A 290 8.96 4.27 -8.87
N ALA A 291 9.95 4.59 -8.06
CA ALA A 291 9.82 4.84 -6.63
C ALA A 291 10.16 6.28 -6.23
N VAL A 292 10.45 7.17 -7.18
CA VAL A 292 10.77 8.58 -6.91
C VAL A 292 9.75 9.52 -7.58
N SER A 293 9.65 10.73 -7.06
CA SER A 293 8.88 11.81 -7.69
C SER A 293 9.47 12.25 -9.03
N GLU A 294 8.68 12.90 -9.88
CA GLU A 294 9.18 13.49 -11.12
C GLU A 294 10.25 14.57 -10.87
N GLY A 295 11.30 14.55 -11.69
CA GLY A 295 12.45 15.45 -11.58
C GLY A 295 13.20 15.34 -10.26
N PHE A 296 13.17 14.18 -9.60
CA PHE A 296 13.91 13.92 -8.37
C PHE A 296 15.42 13.98 -8.62
N ASP A 297 16.16 14.70 -7.78
CA ASP A 297 17.62 14.74 -7.80
C ASP A 297 18.17 14.24 -6.44
N PRO A 298 18.77 13.04 -6.37
CA PRO A 298 19.22 12.47 -5.11
C PRO A 298 20.31 13.30 -4.42
N ASP A 299 21.06 14.13 -5.15
CA ASP A 299 22.14 14.96 -4.58
C ASP A 299 21.60 16.20 -3.87
N ILE A 300 20.40 16.66 -4.25
CA ILE A 300 19.75 17.87 -3.71
C ILE A 300 18.59 17.48 -2.79
N ASP A 301 17.70 16.60 -3.27
CA ASP A 301 16.42 16.29 -2.64
C ASP A 301 16.61 15.40 -1.39
N LEU A 302 17.72 14.68 -1.24
CA LEU A 302 18.03 13.92 -0.02
C LEU A 302 18.71 14.78 1.07
N SER A 303 18.81 16.10 0.89
CA SER A 303 19.42 16.99 1.89
C SER A 303 18.54 17.17 3.12
N LYS A 304 17.22 17.19 2.96
CA LYS A 304 16.22 17.26 4.04
C LYS A 304 15.18 16.18 3.82
N VAL A 305 15.01 15.27 4.77
CA VAL A 305 14.12 14.12 4.62
C VAL A 305 13.15 13.97 5.78
N GLY A 306 11.97 13.42 5.50
CA GLY A 306 10.99 13.05 6.50
C GLY A 306 10.42 11.67 6.26
N ILE A 307 10.06 10.96 7.33
CA ILE A 307 9.57 9.57 7.25
C ILE A 307 8.04 9.53 7.20
N ALA A 308 7.52 8.80 6.23
CA ALA A 308 6.12 8.42 6.12
C ALA A 308 6.03 6.91 5.87
N ASN A 309 4.85 6.31 6.06
CA ASN A 309 4.69 4.87 5.89
C ASN A 309 3.34 4.51 5.29
N GLN A 310 3.34 3.43 4.52
CA GLN A 310 2.14 2.66 4.21
C GLN A 310 1.71 1.88 5.47
N THR A 311 0.42 1.89 5.80
CA THR A 311 -0.17 1.32 7.02
C THR A 311 -0.14 -0.20 7.06
N THR A 312 0.02 -0.86 5.91
CA THR A 312 0.25 -2.31 5.82
C THR A 312 1.72 -2.70 6.03
N MET A 313 2.64 -1.75 6.18
CA MET A 313 4.04 -2.06 6.53
C MET A 313 4.17 -2.23 8.04
N LEU A 314 5.15 -3.03 8.48
CA LEU A 314 5.39 -3.25 9.90
C LEU A 314 5.82 -1.94 10.57
N LYS A 315 5.19 -1.66 11.71
CA LYS A 315 5.50 -0.46 12.49
C LYS A 315 6.93 -0.48 13.01
N GLY A 316 7.37 -1.62 13.55
CA GLY A 316 8.74 -1.79 14.07
C GLY A 316 9.79 -1.51 12.99
N GLU A 317 9.61 -2.07 11.79
CA GLU A 317 10.53 -1.83 10.66
C GLU A 317 10.55 -0.36 10.23
N THR A 318 9.38 0.30 10.19
CA THR A 318 9.30 1.74 9.89
C THR A 318 10.07 2.59 10.92
N GLU A 319 9.93 2.26 12.21
CA GLU A 319 10.65 2.95 13.29
C GLU A 319 12.16 2.72 13.20
N GLU A 320 12.59 1.52 12.83
CA GLU A 320 14.00 1.21 12.61
C GLU A 320 14.56 1.97 11.40
N ILE A 321 13.82 2.04 10.29
CA ILE A 321 14.18 2.85 9.12
C ILE A 321 14.30 4.32 9.52
N GLY A 322 13.37 4.83 10.33
CA GLY A 322 13.43 6.20 10.85
C GLY A 322 14.69 6.46 11.66
N LYS A 323 15.06 5.56 12.58
CA LYS A 323 16.30 5.65 13.37
C LYS A 323 17.56 5.53 12.51
N LEU A 324 17.52 4.74 11.44
CA LEU A 324 18.62 4.64 10.49
C LEU A 324 18.83 5.99 9.79
N VAL A 325 17.76 6.56 9.22
CA VAL A 325 17.81 7.84 8.51
C VAL A 325 18.22 8.99 9.45
N GLU A 326 17.69 9.02 10.68
CA GLU A 326 18.08 10.00 11.70
C GLU A 326 19.58 9.97 11.98
N ARG A 327 20.14 8.77 12.25
CA ARG A 327 21.59 8.60 12.49
C ARG A 327 22.42 8.99 11.27
N THR A 328 21.94 8.69 10.07
CA THR A 328 22.58 9.10 8.82
C THR A 328 22.66 10.63 8.70
N MET A 329 21.57 11.33 9.00
CA MET A 329 21.53 12.80 8.97
C MET A 329 22.40 13.42 10.07
N MET A 330 22.45 12.82 11.27
CA MET A 330 23.37 13.24 12.33
C MET A 330 24.84 13.07 11.91
N ARG A 331 25.19 11.97 11.22
CA ARG A 331 26.56 11.74 10.73
C ARG A 331 26.96 12.73 9.64
N LYS A 332 26.03 13.10 8.75
CA LYS A 332 26.31 14.03 7.64
C LYS A 332 26.37 15.50 8.07
N TYR A 333 25.42 15.94 8.90
CA TYR A 333 25.22 17.36 9.20
C TYR A 333 25.55 17.76 10.65
N GLY A 334 25.90 16.79 11.50
CA GLY A 334 26.10 17.01 12.93
C GLY A 334 24.81 16.83 13.74
N VAL A 335 24.96 16.53 15.03
CA VAL A 335 23.84 16.27 15.95
C VAL A 335 23.03 17.54 16.20
N GLU A 336 23.69 18.70 16.19
CA GLU A 336 23.09 20.01 16.41
C GLU A 336 22.17 20.46 15.27
N ASN A 337 22.42 20.00 14.04
CA ASN A 337 21.67 20.41 12.84
C ASN A 337 20.60 19.40 12.41
N VAL A 338 20.49 18.23 13.07
CA VAL A 338 19.60 17.14 12.65
C VAL A 338 18.16 17.60 12.44
N ASN A 339 17.63 18.48 13.30
CA ASN A 339 16.26 18.96 13.21
C ASN A 339 15.97 19.78 11.94
N ASN A 340 17.00 20.33 11.30
CA ASN A 340 16.87 21.05 10.02
C ASN A 340 16.87 20.10 8.81
N HIS A 341 17.30 18.85 8.99
CA HIS A 341 17.53 17.87 7.92
C HIS A 341 16.68 16.59 8.06
N PHE A 342 16.10 16.36 9.23
CA PHE A 342 15.29 15.17 9.51
C PHE A 342 14.02 15.54 10.27
N ILE A 343 12.91 14.93 9.89
CA ILE A 343 11.66 14.99 10.63
C ILE A 343 10.95 13.63 10.63
N SER A 344 10.39 13.25 11.78
CA SER A 344 9.58 12.05 11.90
C SER A 344 8.35 12.34 12.75
N PHE A 345 7.19 11.93 12.25
CA PHE A 345 5.93 12.04 12.97
C PHE A 345 5.39 10.66 13.26
N ASN A 346 4.86 10.46 14.48
CA ASN A 346 4.18 9.21 14.84
C ASN A 346 2.83 9.12 14.11
N THR A 347 2.86 8.60 12.88
CA THR A 347 1.70 8.38 12.02
C THR A 347 1.41 6.91 11.75
N ILE A 348 2.15 6.04 12.43
CA ILE A 348 2.18 4.62 12.12
C ILE A 348 0.95 3.95 12.74
N CYS A 349 0.12 3.36 11.88
CA CYS A 349 -0.94 2.44 12.30
C CYS A 349 -0.30 1.16 12.85
N ASP A 350 -0.75 0.70 14.00
CA ASP A 350 -0.27 -0.52 14.66
C ASP A 350 -1.08 -1.76 14.30
N ALA A 351 -2.18 -1.63 13.55
CA ALA A 351 -3.09 -2.74 13.25
C ALA A 351 -2.36 -3.96 12.68
N THR A 352 -1.54 -3.75 11.64
CA THR A 352 -0.73 -4.81 11.01
C THR A 352 0.23 -5.44 12.02
N GLN A 353 0.93 -4.61 12.81
CA GLN A 353 1.86 -5.08 13.84
C GLN A 353 1.15 -5.94 14.89
N VAL A 354 -0.01 -5.49 15.38
CA VAL A 354 -0.80 -6.17 16.40
C VAL A 354 -1.26 -7.53 15.90
N THR A 355 -1.78 -7.61 14.67
CA THR A 355 -2.21 -8.89 14.08
C THR A 355 -1.04 -9.83 13.78
N SER A 356 0.11 -9.32 13.34
CA SER A 356 1.29 -10.16 13.09
C SER A 356 1.92 -10.65 14.41
N CYS A 357 2.00 -9.80 15.44
CA CYS A 357 2.54 -10.17 16.74
C CYS A 357 1.65 -11.15 17.51
N SER A 358 0.32 -11.10 17.35
CA SER A 358 -0.60 -12.03 18.05
C SER A 358 -0.41 -13.49 17.61
N LEU A 359 0.17 -13.72 16.43
CA LEU A 359 0.49 -15.06 15.93
C LEU A 359 1.79 -15.63 16.52
N PHE A 360 2.71 -14.77 16.96
CA PHE A 360 4.06 -15.20 17.38
C PHE A 360 4.04 -16.20 18.56
N PRO A 361 3.27 -15.97 19.64
CA PRO A 361 3.17 -16.93 20.74
C PRO A 361 2.63 -18.31 20.30
N LEU A 362 1.73 -18.33 19.31
CA LEU A 362 1.14 -19.56 18.79
C LEU A 362 2.16 -20.40 18.02
N PHE A 363 3.03 -19.77 17.24
CA PHE A 363 4.11 -20.44 16.52
C PHE A 363 5.19 -20.98 17.47
N CYS A 364 5.61 -20.18 18.45
CA CYS A 364 6.60 -20.62 19.43
C CYS A 364 6.13 -21.83 20.26
N GLN A 365 4.85 -21.88 20.63
CA GLN A 365 4.28 -23.00 21.38
C GLN A 365 4.08 -24.28 20.55
N SER A 366 3.96 -24.15 19.22
CA SER A 366 3.71 -25.27 18.31
C SER A 366 4.98 -25.84 17.67
N GLY A 367 6.15 -25.22 17.90
CA GLY A 367 7.43 -25.65 17.36
C GLY A 367 7.61 -25.36 15.86
N PHE A 368 6.73 -24.56 15.25
CA PHE A 368 6.84 -24.16 13.84
C PHE A 368 7.78 -22.95 13.69
N SER A 369 8.72 -23.03 12.74
CA SER A 369 9.63 -21.92 12.39
C SER A 369 8.94 -20.93 11.46
N LEU A 370 9.03 -19.64 11.78
CA LEU A 370 8.47 -18.52 11.00
C LEU A 370 9.22 -18.24 9.68
N ASN A 371 10.35 -18.91 9.41
CA ASN A 371 11.21 -18.63 8.24
C ASN A 371 10.57 -18.92 6.87
N HIS A 372 9.33 -19.39 6.83
CA HIS A 372 8.63 -19.76 5.59
C HIS A 372 7.31 -18.98 5.36
N ILE A 373 6.98 -18.01 6.20
CA ILE A 373 5.78 -17.18 6.02
C ILE A 373 6.22 -15.84 5.44
N ASN A 374 6.10 -15.69 4.11
CA ASN A 374 6.12 -14.37 3.48
C ASN A 374 4.82 -13.66 3.86
N ILE A 375 4.92 -12.69 4.78
CA ILE A 375 3.84 -11.73 5.08
C ILE A 375 3.87 -10.59 4.05
#